data_AF-A0A974DIF4-F1
#
_entry.id   AF-A0A974DIF4-F1
#
_cell.length_a   1.000
_cell.length_b   1.000
_cell.length_c   1.000
_cell.angle_alpha   90.00
_cell.angle_beta   90.00
_cell.angle_gamma   90.00
#
_symmetry.space_group_name_H-M   'P 1'
#
loop_
_entity.id
_entity.type
_entity.pdbx_description
1 polymer ?
#
loop_
_entity_poly.entity_id
_entity_poly.type
_entity_poly.pdbx_seq_one_letter_code
_entity_poly.pdbx_strand_id
1 'polypeptide(L)'
;MLIWQGPEKLLQEFVAKLNVNKFNLTLTLNYHRTRLEFLDTEIKVGQDGQVSTNLYRKKTAGNSLLHAQSMHPHRCIEGIPKGQYIRLRRICSTDEDFKREAYSLYQRFKLRGYKTRCLRRAYQHALSLNREDLLYKRRNSNTQTSSPETQEATRLVLTFNTNDKEIRSSIYKHWNILSKDPIVGKLVSPRPLFSYRRNVSIGDSLTHSHFQPQSRTTCCKTLGSYKCSTCEQCQYIKVSTSFGNGKVNYDMYHYTCCTTTHVIYLFTCHCGSKYVGKTKRPFRRRIYEHMRDIRNCNLLSAIAKHIFCMHNGHHAGSYFQGIDRLHGDIRGGDLDNKLLQLETTWIFRLHTYKAEFGLNGHLNFQAFVNK
;
A
#
# COMPACT_ATOMS: atom_id res chain seq x y z
N MET A 1 -26.49 -6.69 -1.97
CA MET A 1 -27.52 -7.70 -1.68
C MET A 1 -28.65 -7.46 -2.65
N LEU A 2 -29.17 -8.51 -3.29
CA LEU A 2 -30.19 -8.39 -4.32
C LEU A 2 -31.29 -9.42 -4.03
N ILE A 3 -32.55 -9.01 -4.18
CA ILE A 3 -33.71 -9.91 -4.13
C ILE A 3 -33.96 -10.34 -5.58
N TRP A 4 -33.74 -11.62 -5.86
CA TRP A 4 -34.00 -12.19 -7.19
C TRP A 4 -35.41 -12.75 -7.24
N GLN A 5 -36.26 -12.17 -8.08
CA GLN A 5 -37.67 -12.57 -8.22
C GLN A 5 -37.88 -13.67 -9.29
N GLY A 6 -36.83 -14.01 -10.06
CA GLY A 6 -36.91 -15.03 -11.10
C GLY A 6 -36.53 -16.44 -10.63
N PRO A 7 -36.59 -17.45 -11.51
CA PRO A 7 -36.09 -18.78 -11.24
C PRO A 7 -34.59 -18.78 -10.94
N GLU A 8 -34.17 -19.73 -10.13
CA GLU A 8 -32.78 -19.97 -9.74
C GLU A 8 -31.86 -20.16 -10.95
N LYS A 9 -32.34 -20.85 -11.99
CA LYS A 9 -31.60 -21.05 -13.24
C LYS A 9 -31.21 -19.71 -13.90
N LEU A 10 -32.13 -18.76 -13.96
CA LEU A 10 -31.84 -17.45 -14.56
C LEU A 10 -30.86 -16.63 -13.72
N LEU A 11 -30.85 -16.80 -12.39
CA LEU A 11 -29.85 -16.18 -11.52
C LEU A 11 -28.45 -16.72 -11.83
N GLN A 12 -28.32 -18.03 -11.99
CA GLN A 12 -27.04 -18.67 -12.33
C GLN A 12 -26.55 -18.24 -13.71
N GLU A 13 -27.44 -18.19 -14.72
CA GLU A 13 -27.12 -17.69 -16.06
C GLU A 13 -26.70 -16.21 -16.04
N PHE A 14 -27.35 -15.39 -15.22
CA PHE A 14 -26.98 -13.99 -15.04
C PHE A 14 -25.54 -13.85 -14.51
N VAL A 15 -25.17 -14.60 -13.48
CA VAL A 15 -23.80 -14.58 -12.93
C VAL A 15 -22.78 -15.13 -13.92
N ALA A 16 -23.13 -16.19 -14.66
CA ALA A 16 -22.27 -16.72 -15.71
C ALA A 16 -21.94 -15.66 -16.77
N LYS A 17 -22.95 -14.87 -17.19
CA LYS A 17 -22.74 -13.75 -18.13
C LYS A 17 -21.83 -12.67 -17.56
N LEU A 18 -21.95 -12.32 -16.27
CA LEU A 18 -21.06 -11.33 -15.63
C LEU A 18 -19.60 -11.79 -15.56
N ASN A 19 -19.37 -13.10 -15.43
CA ASN A 19 -18.02 -13.67 -15.39
C ASN A 19 -17.33 -13.69 -16.77
N VAL A 20 -18.05 -13.41 -17.85
CA VAL A 20 -17.47 -13.13 -19.16
C VAL A 20 -17.19 -11.64 -19.26
N ASN A 21 -16.01 -11.21 -18.80
CA ASN A 21 -15.62 -9.79 -18.83
C ASN A 21 -14.16 -9.58 -19.24
N LYS A 22 -13.87 -8.39 -19.78
CA LYS A 22 -12.53 -7.97 -20.23
C LYS A 22 -11.57 -7.65 -19.07
N PHE A 23 -12.05 -7.67 -17.83
CA PHE A 23 -11.29 -7.27 -16.64
C PHE A 23 -10.64 -8.44 -15.91
N ASN A 24 -10.81 -9.68 -16.41
CA ASN A 24 -10.35 -10.90 -15.75
C ASN A 24 -10.85 -11.01 -14.29
N LEU A 25 -12.09 -10.59 -14.06
CA LEU A 25 -12.75 -10.68 -12.74
C LEU A 25 -13.68 -11.89 -12.70
N THR A 26 -13.64 -12.65 -11.60
CA THR A 26 -14.58 -13.74 -11.34
C THR A 26 -15.41 -13.42 -10.11
N LEU A 27 -16.72 -13.34 -10.30
CA LEU A 27 -17.73 -13.16 -9.26
C LEU A 27 -18.21 -14.52 -8.77
N THR A 28 -18.25 -14.67 -7.46
CA THR A 28 -18.82 -15.83 -6.77
C THR A 28 -20.24 -15.52 -6.30
N LEU A 29 -21.19 -16.42 -6.56
CA LEU A 29 -22.57 -16.29 -6.10
C LEU A 29 -22.80 -17.11 -4.82
N ASN A 30 -23.34 -16.46 -3.80
CA ASN A 30 -23.91 -17.12 -2.63
C ASN A 30 -25.38 -16.68 -2.52
N TYR A 31 -26.31 -17.64 -2.58
CA TYR A 31 -27.74 -17.39 -2.58
C TYR A 31 -28.47 -18.52 -1.86
N HIS A 32 -29.65 -18.22 -1.34
CA HIS A 32 -30.50 -19.18 -0.67
C HIS A 32 -31.92 -18.57 -0.53
N ARG A 33 -32.95 -19.42 -0.44
CA ARG A 33 -34.35 -18.99 -0.55
C ARG A 33 -34.88 -18.28 0.70
N THR A 34 -34.48 -18.74 1.89
CA THR A 34 -35.10 -18.31 3.16
C THR A 34 -34.10 -17.77 4.18
N ARG A 35 -32.81 -17.77 3.85
CA ARG A 35 -31.74 -17.41 4.78
C ARG A 35 -30.51 -16.97 4.02
N LEU A 36 -29.92 -15.82 4.33
CA LEU A 36 -28.66 -15.39 3.71
C LEU A 36 -27.78 -14.67 4.72
N GLU A 37 -26.48 -14.95 4.68
CA GLU A 37 -25.49 -14.22 5.46
C GLU A 37 -24.92 -13.04 4.67
N PHE A 38 -24.90 -11.86 5.32
CA PHE A 38 -24.29 -10.65 4.80
C PHE A 38 -23.53 -9.92 5.90
N LEU A 39 -22.22 -9.75 5.71
CA LEU A 39 -21.30 -9.19 6.71
C LEU A 39 -21.41 -9.93 8.06
N ASP A 40 -21.92 -9.26 9.08
CA ASP A 40 -22.13 -9.74 10.44
C ASP A 40 -23.58 -10.09 10.77
N THR A 41 -24.45 -10.16 9.75
CA THR A 41 -25.88 -10.41 9.92
C THR A 41 -26.30 -11.65 9.13
N GLU A 42 -27.12 -12.47 9.76
CA GLU A 42 -27.88 -13.55 9.15
C GLU A 42 -29.31 -13.07 8.96
N ILE A 43 -29.76 -12.99 7.72
CA ILE A 43 -31.09 -12.56 7.34
C ILE A 43 -31.92 -13.82 7.12
N LYS A 44 -33.12 -13.90 7.70
CA LYS A 44 -34.07 -15.00 7.53
C LYS A 44 -35.41 -14.46 7.07
N VAL A 45 -36.07 -15.22 6.21
CA VAL A 45 -37.45 -14.96 5.80
C VAL A 45 -38.32 -16.03 6.45
N GLY A 46 -39.24 -15.58 7.32
CA GLY A 46 -40.22 -16.45 7.98
C GLY A 46 -41.25 -16.99 6.98
N GLN A 47 -42.04 -17.97 7.42
CA GLN A 47 -43.14 -18.52 6.61
C GLN A 47 -44.24 -17.48 6.35
N ASP A 48 -44.35 -16.49 7.23
CA ASP A 48 -45.19 -15.30 7.12
C ASP A 48 -44.65 -14.24 6.15
N GLY A 49 -43.50 -14.49 5.51
CA GLY A 49 -42.83 -13.55 4.63
C GLY A 49 -42.08 -12.42 5.35
N GLN A 50 -42.07 -12.40 6.68
CA GLN A 50 -41.37 -11.36 7.42
C GLN A 50 -39.86 -11.61 7.46
N VAL A 51 -39.10 -10.53 7.36
CA VAL A 51 -37.64 -10.57 7.43
C VAL A 51 -37.20 -10.40 8.88
N SER A 52 -36.48 -11.39 9.40
CA SER A 52 -35.81 -11.33 10.69
C SER A 52 -34.29 -11.36 10.51
N THR A 53 -33.58 -10.78 11.47
CA THR A 53 -32.12 -10.70 11.46
C THR A 53 -31.55 -11.29 12.74
N ASN A 54 -30.44 -12.00 12.64
CA ASN A 54 -29.64 -12.46 13.77
C ASN A 54 -28.14 -12.21 13.51
N LEU A 55 -27.31 -12.35 14.55
CA LEU A 55 -25.86 -12.24 14.40
C LEU A 55 -25.31 -13.39 13.55
N TYR A 56 -24.55 -13.06 12.51
CA TYR A 56 -23.75 -14.03 11.78
C TYR A 56 -22.27 -13.90 12.14
N ARG A 57 -21.62 -15.03 12.39
CA ARG A 57 -20.17 -15.09 12.62
C ARG A 57 -19.57 -16.21 11.79
N LYS A 58 -18.60 -15.85 10.94
CA LYS A 58 -17.85 -16.81 10.14
C LYS A 58 -17.17 -17.84 11.03
N LYS A 59 -17.09 -19.10 10.58
CA LYS A 59 -16.41 -20.20 11.29
C LYS A 59 -14.95 -19.87 11.63
N THR A 60 -14.27 -19.09 10.79
CA THR A 60 -12.88 -18.65 10.98
C THR A 60 -12.72 -17.43 11.89
N ALA A 61 -13.82 -16.80 12.33
CA ALA A 61 -13.75 -15.59 13.13
C ALA A 61 -13.30 -15.90 14.58
N GLY A 62 -12.02 -15.70 14.87
CA GLY A 62 -11.47 -15.79 16.22
C GLY A 62 -11.99 -14.73 17.19
N ASN A 63 -11.63 -14.82 18.47
CA ASN A 63 -12.06 -13.85 19.49
C ASN A 63 -11.18 -12.59 19.46
N SER A 64 -11.45 -11.66 18.53
CA SER A 64 -10.69 -10.43 18.31
C SER A 64 -11.05 -9.25 19.23
N LEU A 65 -11.87 -9.45 20.26
CA LEU A 65 -12.25 -8.40 21.21
C LEU A 65 -11.01 -7.88 21.95
N LEU A 66 -10.85 -6.58 22.16
CA LEU A 66 -9.68 -6.03 22.86
C LEU A 66 -9.53 -6.60 24.28
N HIS A 67 -8.31 -6.91 24.72
CA HIS A 67 -8.06 -7.46 26.06
C HIS A 67 -8.28 -6.39 27.15
N ALA A 68 -8.88 -6.76 28.28
CA ALA A 68 -9.24 -5.82 29.35
C ALA A 68 -8.03 -5.16 30.03
N GLN A 69 -6.87 -5.82 30.01
CA GLN A 69 -5.60 -5.31 30.53
C GLN A 69 -4.69 -4.72 29.44
N SER A 70 -5.19 -4.51 28.22
CA SER A 70 -4.40 -3.84 27.19
C SER A 70 -4.14 -2.37 27.56
N MET A 71 -3.09 -1.78 26.98
CA MET A 71 -2.66 -0.39 27.23
C MET A 71 -3.59 0.64 26.60
N HIS A 72 -4.83 0.71 27.08
CA HIS A 72 -5.86 1.65 26.63
C HIS A 72 -6.51 2.35 27.83
N PRO A 73 -7.04 3.57 27.65
CA PRO A 73 -7.80 4.24 28.69
C PRO A 73 -8.93 3.37 29.23
N HIS A 74 -9.09 3.36 30.55
CA HIS A 74 -10.10 2.51 31.20
C HIS A 74 -11.52 2.72 30.64
N ARG A 75 -11.90 3.98 30.36
CA ARG A 75 -13.19 4.31 29.74
C ARG A 75 -13.38 3.71 28.35
N CYS A 76 -12.30 3.54 27.59
CA CYS A 76 -12.34 2.87 26.29
C CYS A 76 -12.64 1.37 26.46
N ILE A 77 -11.93 0.71 27.39
CA ILE A 77 -12.17 -0.70 27.73
C ILE A 77 -13.62 -0.92 28.19
N GLU A 78 -14.12 -0.13 29.13
CA GLU A 78 -15.50 -0.26 29.61
C GLU A 78 -16.56 0.12 28.55
N GLY A 79 -16.20 0.94 27.58
CA GLY A 79 -17.08 1.33 26.47
C GLY A 79 -17.33 0.20 25.47
N ILE A 80 -16.37 -0.73 25.31
CA ILE A 80 -16.47 -1.81 24.33
C ILE A 80 -17.67 -2.73 24.60
N PRO A 81 -17.88 -3.29 25.81
CA PRO A 81 -19.06 -4.10 26.10
C PRO A 81 -20.37 -3.37 25.81
N LYS A 82 -20.47 -2.08 26.17
CA LYS A 82 -21.67 -1.27 25.90
C LYS A 82 -21.98 -1.22 24.41
N GLY A 83 -20.98 -0.87 23.60
CA GLY A 83 -21.14 -0.80 22.15
C GLY A 83 -21.50 -2.15 21.52
N GLN A 84 -20.89 -3.25 21.99
CA GLN A 84 -21.14 -4.59 21.45
C GLN A 84 -22.54 -5.11 21.81
N TYR A 85 -23.01 -4.94 23.04
CA TYR A 85 -24.37 -5.34 23.41
C TYR A 85 -25.43 -4.48 22.69
N ILE A 86 -25.22 -3.17 22.55
CA ILE A 86 -26.13 -2.31 21.77
C ILE A 86 -26.13 -2.70 20.29
N ARG A 87 -24.99 -3.15 19.75
CA ARG A 87 -24.94 -3.72 18.39
C ARG A 87 -25.76 -5.01 18.29
N LEU A 88 -25.64 -5.94 19.23
CA LEU A 88 -26.49 -7.14 19.24
C LEU A 88 -27.98 -6.78 19.33
N ARG A 89 -28.34 -5.80 20.18
CA ARG A 89 -29.73 -5.34 20.31
C ARG A 89 -30.32 -4.81 19.00
N ARG A 90 -29.49 -4.19 18.16
CA ARG A 90 -29.87 -3.73 16.81
C ARG A 90 -30.00 -4.88 15.81
N ILE A 91 -29.08 -5.84 15.87
CA ILE A 91 -29.01 -6.92 14.89
C ILE A 91 -30.10 -7.98 15.12
N CYS A 92 -30.29 -8.44 16.36
CA CYS A 92 -31.26 -9.51 16.64
C CYS A 92 -32.69 -8.97 16.57
N SER A 93 -33.56 -9.62 15.80
CA SER A 93 -34.98 -9.26 15.72
C SER A 93 -35.78 -9.67 16.95
N THR A 94 -35.42 -10.78 17.61
CA THR A 94 -36.12 -11.29 18.79
C THR A 94 -35.29 -11.14 20.06
N ASP A 95 -35.98 -11.06 21.20
CA ASP A 95 -35.36 -11.00 22.51
C ASP A 95 -34.64 -12.30 22.86
N GLU A 96 -35.16 -13.44 22.40
CA GLU A 96 -34.58 -14.77 22.58
C GLU A 96 -33.24 -14.88 21.85
N ASP A 97 -33.19 -14.44 20.60
CA ASP A 97 -31.95 -14.41 19.81
C ASP A 97 -30.94 -13.45 20.45
N PHE A 98 -31.38 -12.26 20.85
CA PHE A 98 -30.53 -11.31 21.57
C PHE A 98 -29.93 -11.92 22.84
N LYS A 99 -30.73 -12.58 23.68
CA LYS A 99 -30.27 -13.22 24.93
C LYS A 99 -29.25 -14.32 24.65
N ARG A 100 -29.49 -15.16 23.65
CA ARG A 100 -28.58 -16.25 23.24
C ARG A 100 -27.24 -15.70 22.73
N GLU A 101 -27.26 -14.74 21.82
CA GLU A 101 -26.05 -14.12 21.28
C GLU A 101 -25.31 -13.31 22.35
N ALA A 102 -26.03 -12.64 23.25
CA ALA A 102 -25.46 -11.90 24.37
C ALA A 102 -24.70 -12.81 25.36
N TYR A 103 -25.19 -14.03 25.58
CA TYR A 103 -24.50 -15.02 26.41
C TYR A 103 -23.20 -15.52 25.76
N SER A 104 -23.23 -15.82 24.46
CA SER A 104 -22.03 -16.16 23.69
C SER A 104 -20.99 -15.02 23.73
N LEU A 105 -21.45 -13.78 23.56
CA LEU A 105 -20.60 -12.59 23.69
C LEU A 105 -20.02 -12.43 25.11
N TYR A 106 -20.81 -12.70 26.15
CA TYR A 106 -20.35 -12.68 27.54
C TYR A 106 -19.18 -13.63 27.76
N GLN A 107 -19.29 -14.88 27.31
CA GLN A 107 -18.21 -15.86 27.44
C GLN A 107 -16.93 -15.39 26.75
N ARG A 108 -17.05 -14.81 25.55
CA ARG A 108 -15.91 -14.24 24.82
C ARG A 108 -15.26 -13.08 25.55
N PHE A 109 -16.03 -12.21 26.19
CA PHE A 109 -15.48 -11.13 27.01
C PHE A 109 -14.79 -11.67 28.27
N LYS A 110 -15.34 -12.71 28.90
CA LYS A 110 -14.70 -13.37 30.06
C LYS A 110 -13.32 -13.91 29.70
N LEU A 111 -13.19 -14.57 28.54
CA LEU A 111 -11.90 -15.04 28.00
C LEU A 111 -10.90 -13.90 27.72
N ARG A 112 -11.35 -12.65 27.61
CA ARG A 112 -10.50 -11.46 27.40
C ARG A 112 -10.28 -10.64 28.67
N GLY A 113 -10.59 -11.21 29.85
CA GLY A 113 -10.31 -10.62 31.15
C GLY A 113 -11.32 -9.58 31.65
N TYR A 114 -12.49 -9.45 31.03
CA TYR A 114 -13.49 -8.47 31.47
C TYR A 114 -14.18 -8.91 32.77
N LYS A 115 -14.36 -7.95 33.68
CA LYS A 115 -15.06 -8.17 34.96
C LYS A 115 -16.56 -8.35 34.74
N THR A 116 -17.15 -9.35 35.40
CA THR A 116 -18.59 -9.68 35.28
C THR A 116 -19.50 -8.49 35.60
N ARG A 117 -19.15 -7.65 36.59
CA ARG A 117 -19.91 -6.45 36.94
C ARG A 117 -20.03 -5.46 35.77
N CYS A 118 -18.95 -5.24 35.02
CA CYS A 118 -18.94 -4.36 33.85
C CYS A 118 -19.84 -4.92 32.73
N LEU A 119 -19.72 -6.22 32.48
CA LEU A 119 -20.51 -6.90 31.44
C LEU A 119 -22.00 -6.89 31.78
N ARG A 120 -22.36 -7.20 33.03
CA ARG A 120 -23.75 -7.18 33.51
C ARG A 120 -24.38 -5.80 33.33
N ARG A 121 -23.68 -4.74 33.73
CA ARG A 121 -24.16 -3.36 33.57
C ARG A 121 -24.39 -3.00 32.09
N ALA A 122 -23.45 -3.38 31.23
CA ALA A 122 -23.56 -3.12 29.79
C ALA A 122 -24.71 -3.92 29.15
N TYR A 123 -24.88 -5.18 29.54
CA TYR A 123 -25.97 -6.03 29.10
C TYR A 123 -27.34 -5.48 29.54
N GLN A 124 -27.51 -5.16 30.82
CA GLN A 124 -28.75 -4.59 31.35
C GLN A 124 -29.14 -3.30 30.64
N HIS A 125 -28.16 -2.42 30.41
CA HIS A 125 -28.38 -1.20 29.64
C HIS A 125 -28.81 -1.47 28.19
N ALA A 126 -28.25 -2.48 27.52
CA ALA A 126 -28.67 -2.83 26.17
C ALA A 126 -30.06 -3.50 26.14
N LEU A 127 -30.38 -4.31 27.15
CA LEU A 127 -31.67 -4.98 27.29
C LEU A 127 -32.81 -3.98 27.51
N SER A 128 -32.57 -2.88 28.24
CA SER A 128 -33.56 -1.85 28.48
C SER A 128 -33.86 -0.97 27.25
N LEU A 129 -33.10 -1.09 26.17
CA LEU A 129 -33.29 -0.28 24.96
C LEU A 129 -34.25 -0.98 23.99
N ASN A 130 -35.15 -0.20 23.41
CA ASN A 130 -35.99 -0.65 22.31
C ASN A 130 -35.15 -0.77 21.02
N ARG A 131 -35.36 -1.84 20.26
CA ARG A 131 -34.62 -2.09 19.02
C ARG A 131 -34.92 -1.05 17.93
N GLU A 132 -36.18 -0.65 17.77
CA GLU A 132 -36.62 0.27 16.73
C GLU A 132 -35.97 1.65 16.92
N ASP A 133 -35.88 2.13 18.17
CA ASP A 133 -35.17 3.38 18.50
C ASP A 133 -33.67 3.34 18.16
N LEU A 134 -33.07 2.14 18.17
CA LEU A 134 -31.65 1.96 17.84
C LEU A 134 -31.39 1.82 16.34
N LEU A 135 -32.38 1.38 15.57
CA LEU A 135 -32.31 1.29 14.10
C LEU A 135 -32.60 2.65 13.47
N TYR A 136 -33.67 3.28 13.90
CA TYR A 136 -34.10 4.57 13.40
C TYR A 136 -33.58 5.63 14.35
N LYS A 137 -32.47 6.28 13.99
CA LYS A 137 -32.08 7.52 14.65
C LYS A 137 -33.29 8.45 14.62
N ARG A 138 -33.82 8.80 15.79
CA ARG A 138 -34.78 9.89 15.91
C ARG A 138 -34.13 11.09 15.21
N ARG A 139 -34.70 11.52 14.07
CA ARG A 139 -34.46 12.86 13.56
C ARG A 139 -34.97 13.74 14.69
N ASN A 140 -34.08 14.19 15.56
CA ASN A 140 -34.42 15.28 16.45
C ASN A 140 -34.79 16.42 15.49
N SER A 141 -36.10 16.67 15.38
CA SER A 141 -36.61 17.97 14.96
C SER A 141 -35.80 18.98 15.75
N ASN A 142 -35.20 19.92 15.03
CA ASN A 142 -34.39 21.02 15.53
C ASN A 142 -34.90 21.56 16.88
N THR A 143 -34.46 20.96 17.98
CA THR A 143 -34.12 21.76 19.15
C THR A 143 -32.79 22.35 18.73
N GLN A 144 -32.88 23.49 18.05
CA GLN A 144 -31.89 24.54 18.16
C GLN A 144 -31.77 24.87 19.66
N THR A 145 -31.16 23.98 20.43
CA THR A 145 -30.18 24.47 21.38
C THR A 145 -29.08 24.95 20.46
N SER A 146 -29.12 26.25 20.15
CA SER A 146 -27.93 27.04 19.96
C SER A 146 -26.95 26.53 21.02
N SER A 147 -26.09 25.61 20.61
CA SER A 147 -24.94 25.26 21.43
C SER A 147 -24.25 26.60 21.52
N PRO A 148 -24.11 27.20 22.72
CA PRO A 148 -23.34 28.43 22.84
C PRO A 148 -22.02 28.14 22.14
N GLU A 149 -21.58 29.03 21.25
CA GLU A 149 -20.32 28.91 20.52
C GLU A 149 -19.28 28.34 21.47
N THR A 150 -19.08 27.03 21.38
CA THR A 150 -18.36 26.33 22.41
C THR A 150 -16.96 26.49 21.90
N GLN A 151 -16.28 27.53 22.40
CA GLN A 151 -14.87 27.80 22.13
C GLN A 151 -14.18 26.46 21.92
N GLU A 152 -13.65 26.27 20.72
CA GLU A 152 -13.17 24.97 20.25
C GLU A 152 -12.13 24.48 21.25
N ALA A 153 -12.54 23.55 22.12
CA ALA A 153 -11.76 23.21 23.29
C ALA A 153 -10.42 22.61 22.85
N THR A 154 -9.31 23.18 23.34
CA THR A 154 -7.96 22.76 22.95
C THR A 154 -7.77 21.29 23.27
N ARG A 155 -7.44 20.49 22.25
CA ARG A 155 -7.22 19.06 22.41
C ARG A 155 -5.73 18.76 22.52
N LEU A 156 -5.34 18.19 23.65
CA LEU A 156 -4.01 17.63 23.83
C LEU A 156 -4.03 16.16 23.44
N VAL A 157 -3.31 15.82 22.36
CA VAL A 157 -3.22 14.45 21.86
C VAL A 157 -1.99 13.76 22.45
N LEU A 158 -2.20 12.76 23.29
CA LEU A 158 -1.15 12.00 23.97
C LEU A 158 -1.15 10.53 23.55
N THR A 159 -0.05 9.82 23.82
CA THR A 159 -0.06 8.35 23.81
C THR A 159 -0.41 7.86 25.22
N PHE A 160 -1.41 7.00 25.34
CA PHE A 160 -1.84 6.49 26.66
C PHE A 160 -0.75 5.65 27.33
N ASN A 161 -0.53 5.87 28.63
CA ASN A 161 0.36 5.09 29.48
C ASN A 161 -0.22 4.95 30.90
N THR A 162 0.41 4.14 31.75
CA THR A 162 -0.05 3.90 33.14
C THR A 162 0.02 5.14 34.02
N ASN A 163 0.91 6.08 33.69
CA ASN A 163 1.15 7.32 34.43
C ASN A 163 0.27 8.48 33.93
N ASP A 164 -0.80 8.17 33.18
CA ASP A 164 -1.71 9.18 32.59
C ASP A 164 -2.32 10.10 33.65
N LYS A 165 -2.63 9.58 34.85
CA LYS A 165 -3.22 10.40 35.91
C LYS A 165 -2.25 11.47 36.40
N GLU A 166 -1.00 11.10 36.61
CA GLU A 166 0.08 11.96 37.06
C GLU A 166 0.40 13.00 35.99
N ILE A 167 0.49 12.58 34.73
CA ILE A 167 0.71 13.47 33.57
C ILE A 167 -0.42 14.50 33.48
N ARG A 168 -1.68 14.05 33.56
CA ARG A 168 -2.84 14.95 33.52
C ARG A 168 -2.86 15.91 34.69
N SER A 169 -2.56 15.43 35.89
CA SER A 169 -2.48 16.27 37.10
C SER A 169 -1.41 17.35 36.93
N SER A 170 -0.22 16.98 36.45
CA SER A 170 0.87 17.93 36.19
C SER A 170 0.49 18.96 35.14
N ILE A 171 -0.14 18.54 34.03
CA ILE A 171 -0.59 19.45 32.97
C ILE A 171 -1.66 20.40 33.51
N TYR A 172 -2.66 19.91 34.24
CA TYR A 172 -3.69 20.79 34.82
C TYR A 172 -3.10 21.76 35.84
N LYS A 173 -2.14 21.32 36.66
CA LYS A 173 -1.46 22.15 37.65
C LYS A 173 -0.73 23.34 37.03
N HIS A 174 -0.07 23.12 35.89
CA HIS A 174 0.77 24.13 35.22
C HIS A 174 0.11 24.73 33.97
N TRP A 175 -1.14 24.39 33.66
CA TRP A 175 -1.84 24.88 32.46
C TRP A 175 -1.94 26.42 32.43
N ASN A 176 -2.01 27.02 33.61
CA ASN A 176 -2.04 28.46 33.79
C ASN A 176 -0.82 29.18 33.18
N ILE A 177 0.32 28.50 33.03
CA ILE A 177 1.51 29.06 32.36
C ILE A 177 1.17 29.39 30.89
N LEU A 178 0.53 28.45 30.20
CA LEU A 178 0.12 28.62 28.80
C LEU A 178 -1.10 29.54 28.67
N SER A 179 -2.06 29.43 29.58
CA SER A 179 -3.31 30.21 29.49
C SER A 179 -3.11 31.70 29.83
N LYS A 180 -2.07 32.04 30.62
CA LYS A 180 -1.73 33.43 30.97
C LYS A 180 -0.73 34.07 30.01
N ASP A 181 -0.18 33.31 29.06
CA ASP A 181 0.73 33.85 28.05
C ASP A 181 -0.03 34.82 27.11
N PRO A 182 0.48 36.03 26.84
CA PRO A 182 -0.22 37.03 26.03
C PRO A 182 -0.53 36.60 24.59
N ILE A 183 0.24 35.67 24.04
CA ILE A 183 0.11 35.18 22.67
C ILE A 183 -0.59 33.82 22.67
N VAL A 184 -0.04 32.84 23.38
CA VAL A 184 -0.52 31.46 23.40
C VAL A 184 -1.85 31.34 24.14
N GLY A 185 -2.08 32.14 25.19
CA GLY A 185 -3.32 32.15 25.95
C GLY A 185 -4.55 32.49 25.11
N LYS A 186 -4.39 33.26 24.02
CA LYS A 186 -5.47 33.57 23.06
C LYS A 186 -5.79 32.38 22.13
N LEU A 187 -4.86 31.44 21.99
CA LEU A 187 -4.98 30.28 21.11
C LEU A 187 -5.44 29.00 21.84
N VAL A 188 -5.43 29.01 23.18
CA VAL A 188 -5.75 27.83 23.99
C VAL A 188 -6.95 28.06 24.91
N SER A 189 -7.76 27.02 25.12
CA SER A 189 -8.89 27.06 26.03
C SER A 189 -8.44 27.08 27.49
N PRO A 190 -9.28 27.57 28.43
CA PRO A 190 -8.96 27.63 29.86
C PRO A 190 -8.58 26.28 30.47
N ARG A 191 -9.07 25.18 29.89
CA ARG A 191 -8.64 23.81 30.19
C ARG A 191 -8.58 22.97 28.93
N PRO A 192 -7.58 22.08 28.80
CA PRO A 192 -7.47 21.20 27.65
C PRO A 192 -8.34 19.95 27.80
N LEU A 193 -8.79 19.43 26.67
CA LEU A 193 -9.35 18.09 26.54
C LEU A 193 -8.24 17.11 26.14
N PHE A 194 -8.17 15.98 26.83
CA PHE A 194 -7.20 14.94 26.53
C PHE A 194 -7.78 13.94 25.54
N SER A 195 -7.05 13.72 24.45
CA SER A 195 -7.34 12.70 23.45
C SER A 195 -6.14 11.76 23.34
N TYR A 196 -6.37 10.48 23.06
CA TYR A 196 -5.30 9.50 22.96
C TYR A 196 -5.15 9.00 21.53
N ARG A 197 -3.92 9.01 21.02
CA ARG A 197 -3.56 8.29 19.79
C ARG A 197 -3.24 6.83 20.11
N ARG A 198 -3.37 5.96 19.10
CA ARG A 198 -2.98 4.56 19.19
C ARG A 198 -1.48 4.45 19.49
N ASN A 199 -1.11 3.53 20.37
CA ASN A 199 0.29 3.22 20.60
C ASN A 199 0.87 2.39 19.44
N VAL A 200 2.20 2.37 19.32
CA VAL A 200 2.91 1.52 18.35
C VAL A 200 2.73 0.06 18.78
N SER A 201 2.08 -0.73 17.95
CA SER A 201 1.93 -2.17 18.17
C SER A 201 3.14 -2.94 17.66
N ILE A 202 3.31 -4.18 18.11
CA ILE A 202 4.28 -5.12 17.52
C ILE A 202 4.03 -5.24 16.01
N GLY A 203 2.76 -5.28 15.59
CA GLY A 203 2.39 -5.24 14.18
C GLY A 203 2.96 -4.03 13.45
N ASP A 204 2.82 -2.82 14.00
CA ASP A 204 3.39 -1.61 13.37
C ASP A 204 4.93 -1.64 13.31
N SER A 205 5.57 -2.34 14.25
CA SER A 205 7.03 -2.47 14.30
C SER A 205 7.55 -3.55 13.35
N LEU A 206 6.81 -4.65 13.17
CA LEU A 206 7.20 -5.78 12.33
C LEU A 206 6.67 -5.67 10.90
N THR A 207 5.56 -4.99 10.70
CA THR A 207 4.93 -4.78 9.39
C THR A 207 5.26 -3.38 8.91
N HIS A 208 6.17 -3.32 7.95
CA HIS A 208 6.43 -2.10 7.22
C HIS A 208 5.66 -2.13 5.92
N SER A 209 5.11 -0.98 5.55
CA SER A 209 4.60 -0.85 4.20
C SER A 209 5.75 -1.05 3.21
N HIS A 210 5.54 -1.92 2.22
CA HIS A 210 6.42 -1.97 1.05
C HIS A 210 6.37 -0.66 0.26
N PHE A 211 5.32 0.15 0.48
CA PHE A 211 5.29 1.52 0.03
C PHE A 211 6.26 2.35 0.88
N GLN A 212 7.51 2.39 0.45
CA GLN A 212 8.37 3.51 0.78
C GLN A 212 7.86 4.69 -0.04
N PRO A 213 7.34 5.79 0.56
CA PRO A 213 7.22 7.02 -0.20
C PRO A 213 8.60 7.24 -0.81
N GLN A 214 8.67 7.33 -2.15
CA GLN A 214 9.91 7.66 -2.84
C GLN A 214 10.56 8.77 -2.02
N SER A 215 11.74 8.50 -1.46
CA SER A 215 12.36 9.50 -0.62
C SER A 215 12.46 10.74 -1.52
N ARG A 216 11.80 11.84 -1.13
CA ARG A 216 11.90 13.10 -1.87
C ARG A 216 13.34 13.60 -1.93
N THR A 217 14.26 12.93 -1.23
CA THR A 217 15.67 12.86 -1.57
C THR A 217 15.90 12.02 -2.81
N THR A 218 15.45 12.49 -3.98
CA THR A 218 16.22 12.30 -5.21
C THR A 218 17.59 12.90 -4.91
N CYS A 219 18.57 12.07 -4.59
CA CYS A 219 19.94 12.51 -4.27
C CYS A 219 20.55 13.36 -5.40
N CYS A 220 19.99 13.35 -6.62
CA CYS A 220 20.49 14.10 -7.75
C CYS A 220 19.30 14.61 -8.61
N LYS A 221 19.09 15.93 -8.66
CA LYS A 221 18.18 16.58 -9.62
C LYS A 221 18.75 16.61 -11.06
N THR A 222 20.01 16.23 -11.21
CA THR A 222 20.74 16.31 -12.48
C THR A 222 20.46 15.07 -13.31
N LEU A 223 19.86 15.24 -14.50
CA LEU A 223 19.58 14.16 -15.43
C LEU A 223 20.84 13.77 -16.20
N GLY A 224 20.99 12.51 -16.59
CA GLY A 224 22.14 12.03 -17.36
C GLY A 224 22.91 10.87 -16.72
N SER A 225 24.03 10.54 -17.36
CA SER A 225 24.96 9.47 -16.96
C SER A 225 26.13 10.06 -16.19
N TYR A 226 26.40 9.56 -14.98
CA TYR A 226 27.41 10.10 -14.07
C TYR A 226 28.31 9.02 -13.46
N LYS A 227 29.52 9.44 -13.07
CA LYS A 227 30.47 8.63 -12.30
C LYS A 227 30.11 8.70 -10.82
N CYS A 228 30.27 7.59 -10.09
CA CYS A 228 30.13 7.57 -8.62
C CYS A 228 31.45 7.86 -7.88
N SER A 229 32.53 8.17 -8.63
CA SER A 229 33.87 8.58 -8.17
C SER A 229 34.67 7.59 -7.31
N THR A 230 34.05 6.51 -6.83
CA THR A 230 34.67 5.52 -5.93
C THR A 230 34.87 4.14 -6.58
N CYS A 231 34.45 3.98 -7.85
CA CYS A 231 34.47 2.70 -8.54
C CYS A 231 35.46 2.65 -9.71
N GLU A 232 36.25 1.59 -9.81
CA GLU A 232 37.22 1.38 -10.90
C GLU A 232 36.56 1.38 -12.28
N GLN A 233 35.36 0.80 -12.41
CA GLN A 233 34.63 0.68 -13.68
C GLN A 233 34.09 2.03 -14.17
N CYS A 234 34.05 3.04 -13.30
CA CYS A 234 33.56 4.37 -13.61
C CYS A 234 34.47 5.11 -14.58
N GLN A 235 35.72 4.67 -14.75
CA GLN A 235 36.63 5.21 -15.76
C GLN A 235 36.06 5.08 -17.18
N TYR A 236 35.29 4.02 -17.43
CA TYR A 236 34.65 3.76 -18.72
C TYR A 236 33.29 4.43 -18.87
N ILE A 237 32.79 5.16 -17.87
CA ILE A 237 31.51 5.88 -17.99
C ILE A 237 31.77 7.29 -18.53
N LYS A 238 31.09 7.64 -19.63
CA LYS A 238 31.05 9.02 -20.12
C LYS A 238 30.00 9.80 -19.33
N VAL A 239 30.41 10.95 -18.80
CA VAL A 239 29.49 11.92 -18.19
C VAL A 239 28.78 12.67 -19.29
N SER A 240 27.44 12.65 -19.28
CA SER A 240 26.65 13.23 -20.36
C SER A 240 25.19 13.44 -19.96
N THR A 241 24.55 14.42 -20.57
CA THR A 241 23.10 14.68 -20.49
C THR A 241 22.36 14.29 -21.77
N SER A 242 23.08 13.91 -22.84
CA SER A 242 22.52 13.47 -24.11
C SER A 242 23.31 12.30 -24.71
N PHE A 243 22.71 11.61 -25.68
CA PHE A 243 23.32 10.53 -26.44
C PHE A 243 22.72 10.44 -27.85
N GLY A 244 23.41 9.78 -28.79
CA GLY A 244 22.94 9.73 -30.16
C GLY A 244 23.79 8.88 -31.09
N ASN A 245 23.44 8.90 -32.37
CA ASN A 245 24.14 8.17 -33.44
C ASN A 245 24.89 9.10 -34.43
N GLY A 246 25.09 10.37 -34.07
CA GLY A 246 25.74 11.38 -34.92
C GLY A 246 24.79 12.12 -35.87
N LYS A 247 23.71 11.47 -36.31
CA LYS A 247 22.62 12.10 -37.09
C LYS A 247 21.48 12.60 -36.20
N VAL A 248 21.19 11.88 -35.13
CA VAL A 248 20.13 12.19 -34.17
C VAL A 248 20.71 12.18 -32.76
N ASN A 249 20.33 13.18 -31.96
CA ASN A 249 20.70 13.32 -30.55
C ASN A 249 19.43 13.28 -29.69
N TYR A 250 19.53 12.62 -28.53
CA TYR A 250 18.44 12.42 -27.58
C TYR A 250 18.86 12.93 -26.20
N ASP A 251 17.97 13.64 -25.53
CA ASP A 251 18.16 14.05 -24.15
C ASP A 251 17.92 12.88 -23.19
N MET A 252 18.66 12.86 -22.09
CA MET A 252 18.54 11.86 -21.03
C MET A 252 17.54 12.34 -19.99
N TYR A 253 16.51 11.52 -19.72
CA TYR A 253 15.42 11.87 -18.80
C TYR A 253 15.57 11.28 -17.40
N HIS A 254 16.67 10.56 -17.15
CA HIS A 254 16.90 9.87 -15.90
C HIS A 254 18.33 10.12 -15.40
N TYR A 255 18.50 10.19 -14.08
CA TYR A 255 19.81 10.05 -13.47
C TYR A 255 20.22 8.57 -13.49
N THR A 256 21.39 8.31 -14.05
CA THR A 256 22.05 7.00 -14.06
C THR A 256 23.50 7.13 -13.60
N CYS A 257 23.95 6.16 -12.81
CA CYS A 257 25.36 6.06 -12.43
C CYS A 257 25.75 4.59 -12.24
N CYS A 258 27.02 4.36 -11.87
CA CYS A 258 27.62 3.04 -11.69
C CYS A 258 26.80 2.07 -10.80
N THR A 259 26.05 2.59 -9.82
CA THR A 259 25.25 1.79 -8.86
C THR A 259 23.81 1.58 -9.31
N THR A 260 23.37 2.26 -10.38
CA THR A 260 21.97 2.18 -10.84
C THR A 260 21.66 0.80 -11.40
N THR A 261 20.50 0.25 -11.02
CA THR A 261 19.95 -1.03 -11.50
C THR A 261 18.87 -0.80 -12.56
N HIS A 262 18.55 -1.83 -13.36
CA HIS A 262 17.52 -1.76 -14.41
C HIS A 262 17.81 -0.66 -15.44
N VAL A 263 19.04 -0.66 -15.94
CA VAL A 263 19.58 0.36 -16.85
C VAL A 263 19.62 -0.17 -18.28
N ILE A 264 19.23 0.67 -19.23
CA ILE A 264 19.61 0.55 -20.63
C ILE A 264 20.87 1.38 -20.83
N TYR A 265 21.91 0.78 -21.39
CA TYR A 265 23.18 1.45 -21.64
C TYR A 265 23.57 1.42 -23.11
N LEU A 266 24.38 2.39 -23.49
CA LEU A 266 25.02 2.51 -24.78
C LEU A 266 26.52 2.40 -24.61
N PHE A 267 27.13 1.44 -25.29
CA PHE A 267 28.57 1.41 -25.51
C PHE A 267 28.90 2.06 -26.85
N THR A 268 29.91 2.92 -26.87
CA THR A 268 30.46 3.53 -28.08
C THR A 268 31.94 3.19 -28.16
N CYS A 269 32.33 2.53 -29.26
CA CYS A 269 33.72 2.28 -29.59
C CYS A 269 34.40 3.59 -30.05
N HIS A 270 35.72 3.69 -29.90
CA HIS A 270 36.50 4.80 -30.43
C HIS A 270 36.37 4.98 -31.96
N CYS A 271 36.08 3.92 -32.70
CA CYS A 271 35.77 3.99 -34.14
C CYS A 271 34.35 4.47 -34.47
N GLY A 272 33.51 4.70 -33.45
CA GLY A 272 32.14 5.17 -33.58
C GLY A 272 31.07 4.08 -33.62
N SER A 273 31.44 2.79 -33.71
CA SER A 273 30.48 1.68 -33.63
C SER A 273 29.78 1.63 -32.28
N LYS A 274 28.48 1.28 -32.28
CA LYS A 274 27.61 1.38 -31.09
C LYS A 274 26.94 0.06 -30.73
N TYR A 275 26.79 -0.19 -29.43
CA TYR A 275 26.04 -1.31 -28.89
C TYR A 275 25.08 -0.84 -27.80
N VAL A 276 23.81 -1.19 -27.94
CA VAL A 276 22.80 -0.98 -26.88
C VAL A 276 22.64 -2.29 -26.11
N GLY A 277 22.58 -2.20 -24.78
CA GLY A 277 22.28 -3.36 -23.96
C GLY A 277 21.49 -3.01 -22.70
N LYS A 278 20.96 -4.02 -22.03
CA LYS A 278 20.30 -3.88 -20.72
C LYS A 278 21.01 -4.57 -19.57
N THR A 279 20.71 -4.13 -18.35
CA THR A 279 21.09 -4.84 -17.12
C THR A 279 20.06 -4.65 -16.02
N LYS A 280 19.65 -5.76 -15.38
CA LYS A 280 18.90 -5.72 -14.12
C LYS A 280 19.80 -5.39 -12.94
N ARG A 281 21.05 -5.88 -12.98
CA ARG A 281 22.07 -5.71 -11.93
C ARG A 281 22.70 -4.31 -11.99
N PRO A 282 23.39 -3.85 -10.94
CA PRO A 282 24.07 -2.55 -10.93
C PRO A 282 24.96 -2.38 -12.17
N PHE A 283 24.88 -1.22 -12.81
CA PHE A 283 25.53 -0.95 -14.10
C PHE A 283 27.03 -1.27 -14.12
N ARG A 284 27.74 -0.96 -13.01
CA ARG A 284 29.17 -1.31 -12.84
C ARG A 284 29.48 -2.79 -13.04
N ARG A 285 28.58 -3.70 -12.65
CA ARG A 285 28.76 -5.15 -12.85
C ARG A 285 28.72 -5.51 -14.33
N ARG A 286 27.84 -4.87 -15.10
CA ARG A 286 27.72 -5.11 -16.53
C ARG A 286 28.91 -4.55 -17.31
N ILE A 287 29.41 -3.37 -16.93
CA ILE A 287 30.65 -2.81 -17.49
C ILE A 287 31.82 -3.76 -17.21
N TYR A 288 31.98 -4.21 -15.96
CA TYR A 288 33.02 -5.17 -15.60
C TYR A 288 33.00 -6.44 -16.46
N GLU A 289 31.80 -6.99 -16.71
CA GLU A 289 31.64 -8.19 -17.56
C GLU A 289 32.13 -7.95 -18.99
N HIS A 290 31.72 -6.85 -19.62
CA HIS A 290 32.19 -6.49 -20.96
C HIS A 290 33.69 -6.27 -21.01
N MET A 291 34.26 -5.57 -20.02
CA MET A 291 35.70 -5.35 -19.95
C MET A 291 36.48 -6.65 -19.71
N ARG A 292 35.91 -7.59 -18.94
CA ARG A 292 36.48 -8.93 -18.76
C ARG A 292 36.42 -9.74 -20.06
N ASP A 293 35.31 -9.67 -20.80
CA ASP A 293 35.18 -10.33 -22.10
C ASP A 293 36.21 -9.80 -23.11
N ILE A 294 36.48 -8.49 -23.08
CA ILE A 294 37.58 -7.86 -23.85
C ILE A 294 38.94 -8.35 -23.37
N ARG A 295 39.20 -8.54 -22.07
CA ARG A 295 40.51 -9.08 -21.64
C ARG A 295 40.73 -10.54 -22.03
N ASN A 296 39.65 -11.31 -22.07
CA ASN A 296 39.70 -12.76 -22.28
C ASN A 296 39.48 -13.18 -23.75
N CYS A 297 39.44 -12.25 -24.70
CA CYS A 297 39.18 -12.55 -26.11
C CYS A 297 37.87 -13.32 -26.35
N ASN A 298 36.81 -13.02 -25.59
CA ASN A 298 35.54 -13.73 -25.71
C ASN A 298 34.78 -13.33 -26.98
N LEU A 299 34.99 -14.06 -28.08
CA LEU A 299 34.38 -13.79 -29.39
C LEU A 299 32.85 -13.96 -29.43
N LEU A 300 32.23 -14.50 -28.38
CA LEU A 300 30.77 -14.55 -28.25
C LEU A 300 30.16 -13.20 -27.85
N SER A 301 30.95 -12.32 -27.20
CA SER A 301 30.52 -10.96 -26.90
C SER A 301 30.70 -10.08 -28.12
N ALA A 302 29.61 -9.45 -28.59
CA ALA A 302 29.66 -8.57 -29.76
C ALA A 302 30.67 -7.42 -29.60
N ILE A 303 30.76 -6.84 -28.39
CA ILE A 303 31.73 -5.80 -28.07
C ILE A 303 33.16 -6.35 -28.14
N ALA A 304 33.44 -7.46 -27.45
CA ALA A 304 34.78 -8.02 -27.43
C ALA A 304 35.24 -8.48 -28.82
N LYS A 305 34.38 -9.19 -29.56
CA LYS A 305 34.64 -9.59 -30.95
C LYS A 305 35.01 -8.40 -31.82
N HIS A 306 34.27 -7.31 -31.75
CA HIS A 306 34.56 -6.09 -32.51
C HIS A 306 35.92 -5.49 -32.12
N ILE A 307 36.19 -5.31 -30.82
CA ILE A 307 37.45 -4.75 -30.33
C ILE A 307 38.66 -5.58 -30.78
N PHE A 308 38.57 -6.91 -30.77
CA PHE A 308 39.66 -7.76 -31.25
C PHE A 308 39.80 -7.74 -32.76
N CYS A 309 38.73 -8.03 -33.50
CA CYS A 309 38.80 -8.19 -34.95
C CYS A 309 39.12 -6.88 -35.68
N MET A 310 38.66 -5.73 -35.17
CA MET A 310 38.81 -4.44 -35.86
C MET A 310 39.93 -3.59 -35.27
N HIS A 311 40.29 -3.79 -34.00
CA HIS A 311 41.21 -2.90 -33.29
C HIS A 311 42.34 -3.64 -32.55
N ASN A 312 42.52 -4.94 -32.82
CA ASN A 312 43.57 -5.77 -32.21
C ASN A 312 43.60 -5.68 -30.67
N GLY A 313 42.42 -5.60 -30.03
CA GLY A 313 42.28 -5.51 -28.58
C GLY A 313 42.33 -4.07 -28.02
N HIS A 314 42.67 -3.08 -28.85
CA HIS A 314 42.75 -1.69 -28.43
C HIS A 314 41.37 -1.05 -28.27
N HIS A 315 41.07 -0.61 -27.05
CA HIS A 315 39.77 -0.05 -26.65
C HIS A 315 39.88 1.31 -25.95
N ALA A 316 41.05 1.94 -25.94
CA ALA A 316 41.19 3.27 -25.37
C ALA A 316 40.31 4.27 -26.15
N GLY A 317 39.62 5.15 -25.43
CA GLY A 317 38.63 6.06 -26.02
C GLY A 317 37.21 5.49 -26.14
N SER A 318 37.02 4.18 -25.96
CA SER A 318 35.68 3.57 -25.88
C SER A 318 35.02 3.84 -24.52
N TYR A 319 33.70 4.03 -24.49
CA TYR A 319 32.98 4.39 -23.27
C TYR A 319 31.55 3.85 -23.23
N PHE A 320 30.96 3.89 -22.03
CA PHE A 320 29.59 3.52 -21.73
C PHE A 320 28.80 4.74 -21.23
N GLN A 321 27.51 4.80 -21.57
CA GLN A 321 26.53 5.76 -21.06
C GLN A 321 25.30 5.01 -20.58
N GLY A 322 24.75 5.35 -19.41
CA GLY A 322 23.44 4.86 -18.99
C GLY A 322 22.34 5.71 -19.60
N ILE A 323 21.75 5.27 -20.73
CA ILE A 323 20.89 6.09 -21.59
C ILE A 323 19.43 6.13 -21.14
N ASP A 324 18.96 5.09 -20.46
CA ASP A 324 17.59 5.00 -19.95
C ASP A 324 17.51 4.03 -18.76
N ARG A 325 16.40 4.03 -18.03
CA ARG A 325 16.19 3.09 -16.92
C ARG A 325 14.71 2.83 -16.64
N LEU A 326 14.45 1.68 -16.02
CA LEU A 326 13.17 1.43 -15.36
C LEU A 326 13.27 1.76 -13.88
N HIS A 327 12.24 2.43 -13.38
CA HIS A 327 11.95 2.46 -11.95
C HIS A 327 11.12 1.21 -11.63
N GLY A 328 11.55 0.42 -10.63
CA GLY A 328 10.79 -0.76 -10.22
C GLY A 328 9.37 -0.36 -9.83
N ASP A 329 8.37 -0.99 -10.45
CA ASP A 329 6.96 -0.73 -10.11
C ASP A 329 6.60 -1.49 -8.83
N ILE A 330 5.86 -0.83 -7.93
CA ILE A 330 5.59 -1.28 -6.55
C ILE A 330 4.71 -2.54 -6.54
N ARG A 331 3.88 -2.72 -7.58
CA ARG A 331 2.92 -3.83 -7.67
C ARG A 331 3.49 -5.08 -8.34
N GLY A 332 4.75 -5.04 -8.77
CA GLY A 332 5.31 -6.10 -9.59
C GLY A 332 4.67 -6.14 -10.99
N GLY A 333 5.43 -6.70 -11.91
CA GLY A 333 5.12 -6.90 -13.31
C GLY A 333 6.34 -7.55 -13.95
N ASP A 334 6.26 -7.96 -15.22
CA ASP A 334 7.42 -8.50 -15.94
C ASP A 334 8.40 -7.36 -16.29
N LEU A 335 9.11 -6.87 -15.27
CA LEU A 335 10.16 -5.84 -15.38
C LEU A 335 11.23 -6.25 -16.38
N ASP A 336 11.46 -7.55 -16.56
CA ASP A 336 12.40 -8.03 -17.56
C ASP A 336 11.88 -7.83 -18.97
N ASN A 337 10.60 -8.16 -19.20
CA ASN A 337 9.96 -7.91 -20.49
C ASN A 337 9.91 -6.41 -20.80
N LYS A 338 9.55 -5.55 -19.83
CA LYS A 338 9.62 -4.09 -20.02
C LYS A 338 11.05 -3.62 -20.34
N LEU A 339 12.07 -4.21 -19.72
CA LEU A 339 13.46 -3.86 -19.98
C LEU A 339 13.92 -4.36 -21.36
N LEU A 340 13.44 -5.52 -21.81
CA LEU A 340 13.62 -6.03 -23.18
C LEU A 340 12.96 -5.10 -24.21
N GLN A 341 11.72 -4.68 -23.98
CA GLN A 341 11.02 -3.74 -24.85
C GLN A 341 11.79 -2.42 -24.98
N LEU A 342 12.30 -1.87 -23.88
CA LEU A 342 13.11 -0.65 -23.93
C LEU A 342 14.45 -0.85 -24.65
N GLU A 343 15.14 -1.97 -24.41
CA GLU A 343 16.38 -2.32 -25.11
C GLU A 343 16.15 -2.40 -26.63
N THR A 344 15.17 -3.16 -27.09
CA THR A 344 14.80 -3.27 -28.51
C THR A 344 14.42 -1.91 -29.10
N THR A 345 13.68 -1.09 -28.36
CA THR A 345 13.32 0.27 -28.78
C THR A 345 14.56 1.12 -29.06
N TRP A 346 15.55 1.09 -28.18
CA TRP A 346 16.78 1.87 -28.34
C TRP A 346 17.72 1.30 -29.41
N ILE A 347 17.79 -0.03 -29.56
CA ILE A 347 18.49 -0.66 -30.69
C ILE A 347 17.93 -0.15 -32.02
N PHE A 348 16.60 -0.10 -32.15
CA PHE A 348 15.92 0.38 -33.34
C PHE A 348 16.18 1.87 -33.60
N ARG A 349 15.96 2.73 -32.59
CA ARG A 349 16.11 4.19 -32.70
C ARG A 349 17.54 4.63 -33.01
N LEU A 350 18.54 3.97 -32.42
CA LEU A 350 19.95 4.28 -32.65
C LEU A 350 20.55 3.56 -33.86
N HIS A 351 19.77 2.69 -34.53
CA HIS A 351 20.21 1.86 -35.65
C HIS A 351 21.40 0.95 -35.34
N THR A 352 21.55 0.50 -34.09
CA THR A 352 22.72 -0.32 -33.68
C THR A 352 22.66 -1.76 -34.17
N TYR A 353 21.60 -2.14 -34.89
CA TYR A 353 21.46 -3.43 -35.59
C TYR A 353 22.02 -3.40 -37.03
N LYS A 354 22.34 -2.22 -37.56
CA LYS A 354 22.91 -2.07 -38.92
C LYS A 354 24.42 -2.25 -38.85
N ALA A 355 24.95 -3.20 -39.63
CA ALA A 355 26.36 -3.59 -39.58
C ALA A 355 27.36 -2.44 -39.86
N GLU A 356 26.95 -1.41 -40.59
CA GLU A 356 27.78 -0.23 -40.88
C GLU A 356 28.22 0.54 -39.62
N PHE A 357 27.37 0.60 -38.59
CA PHE A 357 27.59 1.45 -37.40
C PHE A 357 27.24 0.76 -36.08
N GLY A 358 26.69 -0.44 -36.12
CA GLY A 358 26.04 -1.12 -35.02
C GLY A 358 26.64 -2.49 -34.72
N LEU A 359 26.68 -2.84 -33.44
CA LEU A 359 27.20 -4.11 -32.93
C LEU A 359 26.10 -5.05 -32.42
N ASN A 360 24.85 -4.59 -32.35
CA ASN A 360 23.74 -5.47 -32.01
C ASN A 360 23.45 -6.41 -33.19
N GLY A 361 23.06 -7.65 -32.88
CA GLY A 361 22.61 -8.60 -33.90
C GLY A 361 21.23 -8.25 -34.47
N HIS A 362 20.52 -9.26 -34.99
CA HIS A 362 19.19 -9.08 -35.55
C HIS A 362 18.20 -8.48 -34.55
N LEU A 363 17.33 -7.60 -35.05
CA LEU A 363 16.32 -6.93 -34.26
C LEU A 363 15.19 -7.91 -33.93
N ASN A 364 14.96 -8.15 -32.63
CA ASN A 364 13.95 -9.09 -32.16
C ASN A 364 12.82 -8.35 -31.41
N PHE A 365 11.60 -8.43 -31.97
CA PHE A 365 10.39 -7.82 -31.42
C PHE A 365 9.53 -8.78 -30.58
N GLN A 366 10.01 -9.99 -30.26
CA GLN A 366 9.26 -10.98 -29.48
C GLN A 366 8.80 -10.43 -28.11
N ALA A 367 9.56 -9.50 -27.52
CA ALA A 367 9.16 -8.82 -26.28
C ALA A 367 7.85 -8.00 -26.41
N PHE A 368 7.41 -7.67 -27.62
CA PHE A 368 6.19 -6.91 -27.90
C PHE A 368 4.99 -7.78 -28.29
N VAL A 369 5.21 -9.07 -28.57
CA VAL A 369 4.15 -10.00 -29.01
C VAL A 369 3.65 -10.77 -27.78
N ASN A 370 2.66 -10.18 -27.10
CA ASN A 370 1.76 -10.66 -26.02
C ASN A 370 2.19 -11.85 -25.11
N LYS A 371 2.08 -11.60 -23.80
CA LYS A 371 1.68 -12.58 -22.78
C LYS A 371 0.32 -12.21 -22.22
#